data_AF-A0A7Y3KM21-F1
#
_entry.id   AF-A0A7Y3KM21-F1
#
_cell.length_a   1.000
_cell.length_b   1.000
_cell.length_c   1.000
_cell.angle_alpha   90.00
_cell.angle_beta   90.00
_cell.angle_gamma   90.00
#
_symmetry.space_group_name_H-M   'P 1'
#
loop_
_entity.id
_entity.type
_entity.pdbx_description
1 polymer ?
#
loop_
_entity_poly.entity_id
_entity_poly.type
_entity_poly.pdbx_seq_one_letter_code
_entity_poly.pdbx_strand_id
1 'polypeptide(L)'
;MKRLIRIYTLAVLILACSGLQSGCRSAKPAGQSAARNAGVAKAAADTGKPCQTVELPVFIPVAELQKRLYDVYFAPGYGKFYPCSGQSDCSSLYKDIYVEEPNMNVQGGLIAVKMHLAGNLNALIFHPGVSGYITLTARPQVSGDTLYFQDVKMENISRNFLLGVASALFEKQIEARIRNKAWFSFRPVLDNYIKDFQKQTPVKWGAATLLLSFKTIDLQRVDVLGAPDNGIIAVFSAILCTEKPSYGK
;
A
#
# COMPACT_ATOMS: atom_id res chain seq x y z
N MET A 1 -30.34 -36.38 -35.07
CA MET A 1 -30.41 -34.93 -35.39
C MET A 1 -29.83 -34.15 -34.22
N LYS A 2 -28.60 -33.64 -34.35
CA LYS A 2 -27.90 -32.86 -33.32
C LYS A 2 -28.31 -31.39 -33.48
N ARG A 3 -29.06 -30.82 -32.52
CA ARG A 3 -29.34 -29.38 -32.49
C ARG A 3 -28.18 -28.67 -31.82
N LEU A 4 -27.42 -27.91 -32.62
CA LEU A 4 -26.52 -26.87 -32.14
C LEU A 4 -27.35 -25.80 -31.43
N ILE A 5 -27.08 -25.58 -30.15
CA ILE A 5 -27.53 -24.39 -29.43
C ILE A 5 -26.42 -23.36 -29.58
N ARG A 6 -26.62 -22.41 -30.51
CA ARG A 6 -25.81 -21.19 -30.63
C ARG A 6 -26.12 -20.29 -29.43
N ILE A 7 -25.14 -20.10 -28.55
CA ILE A 7 -25.20 -19.10 -27.47
C ILE A 7 -24.70 -17.79 -28.08
N TYR A 8 -25.62 -16.87 -28.36
CA TYR A 8 -25.32 -15.49 -28.70
C TYR A 8 -25.35 -14.63 -27.44
N THR A 9 -24.44 -13.65 -27.40
CA THR A 9 -24.45 -12.42 -26.58
C THR A 9 -24.15 -12.56 -25.09
N LEU A 10 -22.85 -12.53 -24.76
CA LEU A 10 -22.33 -12.13 -23.46
C LEU A 10 -22.38 -10.59 -23.35
N ALA A 11 -23.53 -10.05 -22.93
CA ALA A 11 -23.61 -8.68 -22.45
C ALA A 11 -23.36 -8.70 -20.93
N VAL A 12 -22.10 -8.48 -20.54
CA VAL A 12 -21.75 -8.19 -19.15
C VAL A 12 -22.21 -6.78 -18.86
N LEU A 13 -23.44 -6.67 -18.35
CA LEU A 13 -23.99 -5.46 -17.76
C LEU A 13 -24.51 -5.85 -16.37
N ILE A 14 -23.61 -5.89 -15.39
CA ILE A 14 -24.01 -5.95 -13.97
C ILE A 14 -24.10 -4.50 -13.48
N LEU A 15 -25.35 -4.06 -13.34
CA LEU A 15 -25.82 -2.75 -12.94
C LEU A 15 -25.47 -2.41 -11.48
N ALA A 16 -25.30 -1.09 -11.23
CA ALA A 16 -26.12 -0.38 -10.24
C ALA A 16 -26.13 1.13 -10.53
N CYS A 17 -26.95 1.58 -11.49
CA CYS A 17 -27.39 2.98 -11.57
C CYS A 17 -28.82 3.06 -12.10
N SER A 18 -29.79 2.97 -11.20
CA SER A 18 -31.13 3.54 -11.40
C SER A 18 -31.82 3.74 -10.06
N GLY A 19 -31.90 5.01 -9.66
CA GLY A 19 -32.72 5.54 -8.59
C GLY A 19 -32.76 7.06 -8.72
N LEU A 20 -33.86 7.58 -9.27
CA LEU A 20 -34.09 8.98 -9.61
C LEU A 20 -34.03 9.94 -8.39
N GLN A 21 -33.57 11.15 -8.69
CA GLN A 21 -33.82 12.48 -8.10
C GLN A 21 -34.78 12.58 -6.89
N SER A 22 -34.31 13.17 -5.78
CA SER A 22 -34.70 14.52 -5.33
C SER A 22 -34.12 14.87 -3.96
N GLY A 23 -33.47 16.04 -3.86
CA GLY A 23 -33.43 16.89 -2.67
C GLY A 23 -32.81 16.35 -1.38
N CYS A 24 -31.53 16.65 -1.14
CA CYS A 24 -31.05 17.02 0.20
C CYS A 24 -29.76 17.85 0.09
N ARG A 25 -29.87 19.12 0.49
CA ARG A 25 -28.72 20.00 0.76
C ARG A 25 -27.93 19.47 1.95
N SER A 26 -26.61 19.58 1.84
CA SER A 26 -25.62 19.76 2.90
C SER A 26 -25.65 18.82 4.11
N ALA A 27 -24.75 17.84 4.10
CA ALA A 27 -23.91 17.53 5.25
C ALA A 27 -22.62 16.87 4.74
N LYS A 28 -21.45 17.45 5.05
CA LYS A 28 -20.18 16.69 4.97
C LYS A 28 -20.31 15.46 5.87
N PRO A 29 -19.74 14.32 5.46
CA PRO A 29 -19.02 13.52 6.43
C PRO A 29 -17.62 13.14 5.96
N ALA A 30 -16.73 13.11 6.94
CA ALA A 30 -15.46 12.43 6.90
C ALA A 30 -15.64 10.95 6.54
N GLY A 31 -14.65 10.37 5.84
CA GLY A 31 -14.52 8.92 5.66
C GLY A 31 -15.02 8.37 4.33
N GLN A 32 -14.35 8.70 3.22
CA GLN A 32 -14.56 8.06 1.90
C GLN A 32 -13.39 7.16 1.47
N SER A 33 -12.69 6.51 2.40
CA SER A 33 -11.63 5.56 2.03
C SER A 33 -12.14 4.16 1.65
N ALA A 34 -13.41 3.84 1.92
CA ALA A 34 -13.96 2.50 1.65
C ALA A 34 -14.44 2.29 0.20
N ALA A 35 -14.75 3.36 -0.55
CA ALA A 35 -15.34 3.24 -1.88
C ALA A 35 -14.34 3.06 -3.04
N ARG A 36 -13.02 3.18 -2.79
CA ARG A 36 -11.99 3.15 -3.85
C ARG A 36 -11.38 1.79 -4.14
N ASN A 37 -11.60 0.79 -3.28
CA ASN A 37 -11.13 -0.58 -3.52
C ASN A 37 -12.10 -1.41 -4.40
N ALA A 38 -13.15 -0.79 -4.93
CA ALA A 38 -14.04 -1.37 -5.93
C ALA A 38 -13.54 -1.07 -7.35
N GLY A 39 -12.24 -1.24 -7.60
CA GLY A 39 -11.74 -1.26 -8.97
C GLY A 39 -12.55 -2.27 -9.77
N VAL A 40 -13.21 -1.84 -10.84
CA VAL A 40 -14.00 -2.74 -11.68
C VAL A 40 -13.04 -3.71 -12.32
N ALA A 41 -13.13 -4.99 -11.94
CA ALA A 41 -12.33 -6.05 -12.53
C ALA A 41 -12.49 -6.02 -14.06
N LYS A 42 -11.40 -5.80 -14.79
CA LYS A 42 -11.42 -5.84 -16.25
C LYS A 42 -11.11 -7.27 -16.68
N ALA A 43 -12.11 -7.93 -17.25
CA ALA A 43 -11.92 -9.23 -17.87
C ALA A 43 -11.30 -9.06 -19.26
N ALA A 44 -10.31 -9.89 -19.60
CA ALA A 44 -9.91 -10.08 -20.99
C ALA A 44 -11.07 -10.77 -21.76
N ALA A 45 -11.22 -10.45 -23.05
CA ALA A 45 -12.34 -10.89 -23.89
C ALA A 45 -12.72 -12.37 -23.71
N ASP A 46 -14.02 -12.66 -23.77
CA ASP A 46 -14.59 -14.00 -23.55
C ASP A 46 -13.94 -15.06 -24.46
N THR A 47 -13.18 -15.96 -23.85
CA THR A 47 -12.51 -17.07 -24.56
C THR A 47 -13.29 -18.39 -24.49
N GLY A 48 -14.47 -18.42 -23.86
CA GLY A 48 -15.21 -19.66 -23.59
C GLY A 48 -14.50 -20.61 -22.62
N LYS A 49 -13.42 -20.16 -21.96
CA LYS A 49 -12.66 -20.95 -20.98
C LYS A 49 -13.25 -20.80 -19.58
N PRO A 50 -13.25 -21.86 -18.75
CA PRO A 50 -13.80 -21.83 -17.39
C PRO A 50 -12.99 -20.96 -16.43
N CYS A 51 -11.83 -20.46 -16.85
CA CYS A 51 -10.99 -19.57 -16.08
C CYS A 51 -10.56 -18.39 -16.95
N GLN A 52 -10.63 -17.19 -16.38
CA GLN A 52 -10.23 -15.94 -17.02
C GLN A 52 -9.24 -15.19 -16.12
N THR A 53 -8.25 -14.57 -16.73
CA THR A 53 -7.34 -13.65 -16.04
C THR A 53 -8.03 -12.29 -15.94
N VAL A 54 -8.12 -11.77 -14.73
CA VAL A 54 -8.70 -10.45 -14.43
C VAL A 54 -7.66 -9.57 -13.75
N GLU A 55 -7.67 -8.28 -14.06
CA GLU A 55 -6.89 -7.29 -13.33
C GLU A 55 -7.71 -6.73 -12.17
N LEU A 56 -7.10 -6.70 -10.99
CA LEU A 56 -7.68 -6.20 -9.75
C LEU A 56 -6.81 -5.03 -9.25
N PRO A 57 -7.17 -3.77 -9.58
CA PRO A 57 -6.47 -2.63 -9.03
C PRO A 57 -6.97 -2.36 -7.60
N VAL A 58 -6.04 -2.31 -6.65
CA VAL A 58 -6.29 -1.99 -5.24
C VAL A 58 -5.61 -0.67 -4.91
N PHE A 59 -6.38 0.29 -4.43
CA PHE A 59 -5.87 1.60 -4.06
C PHE A 59 -5.50 1.63 -2.57
N ILE A 60 -4.27 2.02 -2.27
CA ILE A 60 -3.81 2.20 -0.90
C ILE A 60 -3.46 3.68 -0.70
N PRO A 61 -4.18 4.38 0.19
CA PRO A 61 -3.91 5.79 0.47
C PRO A 61 -2.58 5.93 1.22
N VAL A 62 -1.89 7.06 1.01
CA VAL A 62 -0.64 7.39 1.74
C VAL A 62 -0.82 7.33 3.26
N ALA A 63 -1.99 7.71 3.78
CA ALA A 63 -2.27 7.65 5.21
C ALA A 63 -2.18 6.22 5.76
N GLU A 64 -2.60 5.21 4.99
CA GLU A 64 -2.47 3.81 5.38
C GLU A 64 -1.01 3.34 5.31
N LEU A 65 -0.28 3.72 4.27
CA LEU A 65 1.16 3.43 4.16
C LEU A 65 1.96 4.06 5.32
N GLN A 66 1.65 5.32 5.66
CA GLN A 66 2.27 6.02 6.78
C GLN A 66 1.96 5.35 8.11
N LYS A 67 0.68 4.99 8.34
CA LYS A 67 0.28 4.28 9.56
C LYS A 67 1.06 2.97 9.70
N ARG A 68 1.18 2.20 8.61
CA ARG A 68 1.92 0.93 8.61
C ARG A 68 3.40 1.12 8.87
N LEU A 69 4.01 2.13 8.26
CA LEU A 69 5.38 2.53 8.56
C LEU A 69 5.52 2.83 10.05
N TYR A 70 4.64 3.66 10.61
CA TYR A 70 4.64 3.99 12.04
C TYR A 70 4.52 2.74 12.92
N ASP A 71 3.50 1.90 12.70
CA ASP A 71 3.20 0.71 13.51
C ASP A 71 4.36 -0.31 13.51
N VAL A 72 5.03 -0.49 12.37
CA VAL A 72 6.12 -1.47 12.22
C VAL A 72 7.46 -0.92 12.73
N TYR A 73 7.72 0.38 12.52
CA TYR A 73 9.04 0.96 12.78
C TYR A 73 9.15 1.78 14.05
N PHE A 74 8.20 2.68 14.24
CA PHE A 74 8.32 3.76 15.24
C PHE A 74 7.61 3.37 16.52
N ALA A 75 6.46 2.69 16.42
CA ALA A 75 5.67 2.27 17.58
C ALA A 75 6.46 1.40 18.58
N PRO A 76 7.29 0.42 18.17
CA PRO A 76 8.09 -0.37 19.12
C PRO A 76 9.09 0.46 19.94
N GLY A 77 9.50 1.64 19.44
CA GLY A 77 10.38 2.57 20.12
C GLY A 77 9.65 3.80 20.69
N TYR A 78 8.36 3.67 21.02
CA TYR A 78 7.53 4.77 21.54
C TYR A 78 7.49 6.00 20.62
N GLY A 79 7.43 5.76 19.32
CA GLY A 79 7.43 6.82 18.29
C GLY A 79 8.82 7.26 17.85
N LYS A 80 9.89 6.69 18.43
CA LYS A 80 11.28 7.04 18.12
C LYS A 80 12.04 5.86 17.53
N PHE A 81 12.84 6.12 16.52
CA PHE A 81 13.83 5.18 15.98
C PHE A 81 15.23 5.71 16.26
N TYR A 82 16.04 4.94 16.99
CA TYR A 82 17.43 5.24 17.27
C TYR A 82 18.32 4.53 16.24
N PRO A 83 19.00 5.24 15.33
CA PRO A 83 19.89 4.62 14.33
C PRO A 83 20.98 3.75 14.96
N CYS A 84 21.35 4.08 16.21
CA CYS A 84 22.46 3.52 16.98
C CYS A 84 22.03 2.63 18.15
N SER A 85 20.94 1.86 18.03
CA SER A 85 20.35 1.11 19.17
C SER A 85 21.23 -0.01 19.78
N GLY A 86 22.46 -0.23 19.29
CA GLY A 86 23.39 -1.25 19.79
C GLY A 86 24.78 -0.68 20.13
N GLN A 87 25.45 -1.25 21.13
CA GLN A 87 26.76 -0.78 21.61
C GLN A 87 27.91 -0.94 20.60
N SER A 88 27.77 -1.82 19.61
CA SER A 88 28.79 -2.09 18.59
C SER A 88 28.74 -1.14 17.38
N ASP A 89 27.59 -0.50 17.16
CA ASP A 89 27.27 0.09 15.85
C ASP A 89 27.55 1.60 15.80
N CYS A 90 27.69 2.23 16.98
CA CYS A 90 27.97 3.65 17.11
C CYS A 90 28.76 3.99 18.38
N SER A 91 29.55 5.06 18.29
CA SER A 91 30.17 5.69 19.45
C SER A 91 29.13 6.19 20.46
N SER A 92 29.48 6.17 21.75
CA SER A 92 28.67 6.75 22.85
C SER A 92 28.30 8.23 22.62
N LEU A 93 29.06 8.91 21.75
CA LEU A 93 28.85 10.29 21.33
C LEU A 93 27.48 10.54 20.68
N TYR A 94 26.83 9.52 20.10
CA TYR A 94 25.62 9.72 19.29
C TYR A 94 24.43 8.82 19.64
N LYS A 95 24.50 8.11 20.76
CA LYS A 95 23.48 7.16 21.21
C LYS A 95 22.09 7.79 21.43
N ASP A 96 22.06 9.09 21.72
CA ASP A 96 20.83 9.83 22.07
C ASP A 96 20.19 10.52 20.85
N ILE A 97 20.73 10.30 19.65
CA ILE A 97 20.14 10.76 18.39
C ILE A 97 19.09 9.76 17.93
N TYR A 98 17.92 10.29 17.56
CA TYR A 98 16.78 9.51 17.08
C TYR A 98 16.03 10.25 15.97
N VAL A 99 15.22 9.51 15.22
CA VAL A 99 14.24 10.06 14.30
C VAL A 99 12.82 9.75 14.75
N GLU A 100 11.90 10.65 14.49
CA GLU A 100 10.49 10.56 14.88
C GLU A 100 9.57 11.19 13.82
N GLU A 101 8.27 11.11 14.07
CA GLU A 101 7.22 11.79 13.28
C GLU A 101 7.29 11.53 11.76
N PRO A 102 7.21 10.25 11.31
CA PRO A 102 7.21 9.97 9.88
C PRO A 102 5.96 10.54 9.22
N ASN A 103 6.16 11.43 8.25
CA ASN A 103 5.12 11.97 7.38
C ASN A 103 5.42 11.53 5.94
N MET A 104 4.53 10.74 5.37
CA MET A 104 4.71 10.20 4.02
C MET A 104 3.96 11.06 3.00
N ASN A 105 4.55 11.20 1.83
CA ASN A 105 3.94 11.80 0.65
C ASN A 105 4.37 11.03 -0.60
N VAL A 106 3.64 11.22 -1.70
CA VAL A 106 3.97 10.67 -3.02
C VAL A 106 4.13 11.81 -4.01
N GLN A 107 5.26 11.81 -4.72
CA GLN A 107 5.58 12.85 -5.69
C GLN A 107 6.43 12.28 -6.81
N GLY A 108 6.03 12.52 -8.07
CA GLY A 108 6.85 12.18 -9.23
C GLY A 108 7.22 10.69 -9.34
N GLY A 109 6.33 9.77 -8.94
CA GLY A 109 6.62 8.34 -8.97
C GLY A 109 7.46 7.82 -7.79
N LEU A 110 7.80 8.69 -6.85
CA LEU A 110 8.56 8.36 -5.65
C LEU A 110 7.68 8.46 -4.40
N ILE A 111 8.09 7.72 -3.38
CA ILE A 111 7.57 7.84 -2.02
C ILE A 111 8.58 8.67 -1.24
N ALA A 112 8.12 9.78 -0.67
CA ALA A 112 8.90 10.65 0.18
C ALA A 112 8.45 10.46 1.64
N VAL A 113 9.40 10.33 2.56
CA VAL A 113 9.15 10.24 4.00
C VAL A 113 9.92 11.36 4.68
N LYS A 114 9.20 12.39 5.13
CA LYS A 114 9.75 13.45 5.97
C LYS A 114 9.76 12.97 7.41
N MET A 115 10.87 13.13 8.10
CA MET A 115 11.04 12.74 9.51
C MET A 115 11.76 13.85 10.27
N HIS A 116 11.54 13.92 11.57
CA HIS A 116 12.29 14.81 12.45
C HIS A 116 13.48 14.06 13.04
N LEU A 117 14.71 14.53 12.78
CA LEU A 117 15.92 14.06 13.47
C LEU A 117 16.13 14.93 14.70
N ALA A 118 16.20 14.33 15.88
CA ALA A 118 16.38 15.02 17.14
C ALA A 118 17.32 14.27 18.09
N GLY A 119 17.84 14.97 19.09
CA GLY A 119 18.63 14.40 20.18
C GLY A 119 19.82 15.28 20.55
N ASN A 120 20.76 14.70 21.30
CA ASN A 120 21.98 15.40 21.73
C ASN A 120 23.22 14.64 21.26
N LEU A 121 24.25 15.37 20.84
CA LEU A 121 25.58 14.81 20.65
C LEU A 121 26.31 14.87 21.99
N ASN A 122 26.79 13.76 22.51
CA ASN A 122 27.56 13.71 23.74
C ASN A 122 29.03 14.02 23.46
N ALA A 123 29.35 15.23 22.98
CA ALA A 123 30.71 15.62 22.60
C ALA A 123 31.48 16.26 23.77
N LEU A 124 32.35 15.48 24.42
CA LEU A 124 33.18 15.93 25.56
C LEU A 124 32.32 16.51 26.70
N ILE A 125 32.53 17.78 27.07
CA ILE A 125 31.82 18.47 28.16
C ILE A 125 30.50 19.10 27.68
N PHE A 126 30.29 19.17 26.36
CA PHE A 126 29.15 19.86 25.75
C PHE A 126 28.16 18.85 25.17
N HIS A 127 26.88 19.18 25.29
CA HIS A 127 25.78 18.35 24.80
C HIS A 127 24.96 19.14 23.76
N PRO A 128 25.54 19.51 22.60
CA PRO A 128 24.81 20.29 21.62
C PRO A 128 23.60 19.50 21.10
N GLY A 129 22.44 20.15 21.16
CA GLY A 129 21.20 19.61 20.62
C GLY A 129 21.20 19.63 19.10
N VAL A 130 20.74 18.53 18.50
CA VAL A 130 20.44 18.41 17.08
C VAL A 130 18.93 18.34 16.95
N SER A 131 18.37 19.16 16.07
CA SER A 131 16.95 19.13 15.74
C SER A 131 16.73 19.65 14.32
N GLY A 132 15.92 18.93 13.57
CA GLY A 132 15.28 19.41 12.34
C GLY A 132 14.89 18.28 11.40
N TYR A 133 14.32 18.67 10.26
CA TYR A 133 13.71 17.72 9.36
C TYR A 133 14.68 17.18 8.31
N ILE A 134 14.58 15.87 8.08
CA ILE A 134 15.20 15.15 6.97
C ILE A 134 14.11 14.56 6.09
N THR A 135 14.40 14.38 4.81
CA THR A 135 13.50 13.73 3.86
C THR A 135 14.19 12.53 3.25
N LEU A 136 13.54 11.38 3.31
CA LEU A 136 13.93 10.20 2.54
C LEU A 136 13.08 10.15 1.28
N THR A 137 13.68 9.85 0.14
CA THR A 137 12.96 9.51 -1.09
C THR A 137 13.31 8.09 -1.48
N ALA A 138 12.32 7.35 -1.99
CA ALA A 138 12.52 5.98 -2.44
C ALA A 138 11.60 5.63 -3.61
N ARG A 139 12.07 4.73 -4.48
CA ARG A 139 11.26 4.14 -5.54
C ARG A 139 10.53 2.91 -4.97
N PRO A 140 9.19 2.84 -5.09
CA PRO A 140 8.47 1.62 -4.76
C PRO A 140 8.84 0.50 -5.73
N GLN A 141 9.17 -0.68 -5.20
CA GLN A 141 9.36 -1.89 -5.97
C GLN A 141 8.56 -3.03 -5.37
N VAL A 142 8.04 -3.90 -6.24
CA VAL A 142 7.35 -5.12 -5.84
C VAL A 142 8.27 -6.34 -5.97
N SER A 143 8.19 -7.24 -5.01
CA SER A 143 8.64 -8.62 -5.17
C SER A 143 7.64 -9.56 -4.48
N GLY A 144 6.94 -10.38 -5.27
CA GLY A 144 5.79 -11.16 -4.79
C GLY A 144 4.68 -10.25 -4.24
N ASP A 145 4.06 -10.64 -3.13
CA ASP A 145 2.98 -9.87 -2.47
C ASP A 145 3.51 -8.73 -1.56
N THR A 146 4.74 -8.26 -1.77
CA THR A 146 5.40 -7.30 -0.87
C THR A 146 5.95 -6.11 -1.62
N LEU A 147 5.59 -4.92 -1.13
CA LEU A 147 6.19 -3.64 -1.52
C LEU A 147 7.47 -3.43 -0.72
N TYR A 148 8.54 -3.06 -1.42
CA TYR A 148 9.83 -2.65 -0.88
C TYR A 148 10.17 -1.24 -1.36
N PHE A 149 11.08 -0.58 -0.64
CA PHE A 149 11.62 0.72 -1.02
C PHE A 149 13.04 0.54 -1.56
N GLN A 150 13.21 0.79 -2.86
CA GLN A 150 14.52 0.81 -3.53
C GLN A 150 15.03 2.23 -3.73
N ASP A 151 16.33 2.33 -4.01
CA ASP A 151 17.02 3.61 -4.24
C ASP A 151 16.72 4.64 -3.15
N VAL A 152 16.65 4.18 -1.90
CA VAL A 152 16.42 5.05 -0.73
C VAL A 152 17.55 6.06 -0.67
N LYS A 153 17.22 7.35 -0.71
CA LYS A 153 18.14 8.48 -0.63
C LYS A 153 17.68 9.44 0.45
N MET A 154 18.61 9.89 1.29
CA MET A 154 18.34 10.93 2.27
C MET A 154 18.76 12.32 1.77
N GLU A 155 17.89 13.29 1.98
CA GLU A 155 18.12 14.70 1.69
C GLU A 155 17.94 15.51 2.97
N ASN A 156 18.90 16.39 3.23
CA ASN A 156 18.82 17.36 4.31
C ASN A 156 18.35 18.70 3.76
N ILE A 157 17.16 19.12 4.19
CA ILE A 157 16.53 20.38 3.75
C ILE A 157 16.93 21.54 4.68
N SER A 158 17.60 21.26 5.80
CA SER A 158 17.91 22.25 6.83
C SER A 158 19.24 22.96 6.59
N ARG A 159 19.27 24.25 6.95
CA ARG A 159 20.50 25.06 7.00
C ARG A 159 21.30 24.87 8.30
N ASN A 160 20.83 24.03 9.22
CA ASN A 160 21.52 23.77 10.49
C ASN A 160 22.75 22.88 10.25
N PHE A 161 23.94 23.42 10.50
CA PHE A 161 25.21 22.72 10.33
C PHE A 161 25.29 21.42 11.15
N LEU A 162 24.85 21.45 12.42
CA LEU A 162 24.89 20.26 13.29
C LEU A 162 23.97 19.16 12.78
N LEU A 163 22.83 19.53 12.21
CA LEU A 163 21.94 18.60 11.53
C LEU A 163 22.58 18.04 10.25
N GLY A 164 23.31 18.87 9.49
CA GLY A 164 24.13 18.43 8.35
C GLY A 164 25.11 17.32 8.73
N VAL A 165 25.88 17.54 9.80
CA VAL A 165 26.84 16.56 10.32
C VAL A 165 26.13 15.30 10.83
N ALA A 166 25.11 15.45 11.68
CA ALA A 166 24.39 14.31 12.23
C ALA A 166 23.71 13.47 11.15
N SER A 167 23.04 14.11 10.19
CA SER A 167 22.41 13.42 9.07
C SER A 167 23.43 12.63 8.24
N ALA A 168 24.56 13.23 7.86
CA ALA A 168 25.61 12.52 7.11
C ALA A 168 26.18 11.30 7.86
N LEU A 169 26.27 11.35 9.19
CA LEU A 169 26.73 10.20 10.00
C LEU A 169 25.72 9.05 10.01
N PHE A 170 24.42 9.35 10.06
CA PHE A 170 23.36 8.33 10.18
C PHE A 170 22.72 7.95 8.84
N GLU A 171 23.05 8.64 7.75
CA GLU A 171 22.49 8.44 6.41
C GLU A 171 22.42 6.97 6.03
N LYS A 172 23.57 6.28 5.99
CA LYS A 172 23.65 4.87 5.60
C LYS A 172 22.85 3.95 6.52
N GLN A 173 22.82 4.24 7.81
CA GLN A 173 22.11 3.41 8.79
C GLN A 173 20.60 3.58 8.66
N ILE A 174 20.13 4.82 8.50
CA ILE A 174 18.73 5.15 8.26
C ILE A 174 18.26 4.55 6.93
N GLU A 175 19.02 4.76 5.85
CA GLU A 175 18.71 4.21 4.52
C GLU A 175 18.65 2.68 4.53
N ALA A 176 19.67 2.01 5.10
CA ALA A 176 19.70 0.56 5.19
C ALA A 176 18.55 0.03 6.04
N ARG A 177 18.23 0.70 7.14
CA ARG A 177 17.13 0.28 8.01
C ARG A 177 15.78 0.40 7.32
N ILE A 178 15.53 1.51 6.61
CA ILE A 178 14.30 1.71 5.84
C ILE A 178 14.22 0.67 4.71
N ARG A 179 15.30 0.50 3.94
CA ARG A 179 15.35 -0.51 2.87
C ARG A 179 15.03 -1.92 3.35
N ASN A 180 15.58 -2.32 4.50
CA ASN A 180 15.52 -3.72 4.95
C ASN A 180 14.29 -4.07 5.78
N LYS A 181 13.63 -3.11 6.42
CA LYS A 181 12.49 -3.39 7.30
C LYS A 181 11.16 -2.79 6.82
N ALA A 182 11.13 -1.87 5.83
CA ALA A 182 9.98 -1.02 5.50
C ALA A 182 9.33 -1.63 4.30
N TRP A 183 9.02 -2.90 4.49
CA TRP A 183 8.26 -3.64 3.53
C TRP A 183 6.80 -3.59 3.96
N PHE A 184 5.92 -3.54 2.97
CA PHE A 184 4.49 -3.62 3.18
C PHE A 184 3.97 -4.87 2.47
N SER A 185 3.44 -5.81 3.25
CA SER A 185 2.78 -6.99 2.68
C SER A 185 1.35 -6.64 2.31
N PHE A 186 1.00 -6.89 1.05
CA PHE A 186 -0.37 -6.74 0.57
C PHE A 186 -1.27 -7.91 0.98
N ARG A 187 -0.71 -8.97 1.58
CA ARG A 187 -1.45 -10.19 1.90
C ARG A 187 -2.68 -9.95 2.78
N PRO A 188 -2.63 -9.18 3.87
CA PRO A 188 -3.82 -8.91 4.68
C PRO A 188 -4.91 -8.14 3.92
N VAL A 189 -4.51 -7.26 2.99
CA VAL A 189 -5.46 -6.50 2.15
C VAL A 189 -6.10 -7.43 1.13
N LEU A 190 -5.30 -8.29 0.48
CA LEU A 190 -5.77 -9.30 -0.45
C LEU A 190 -6.71 -10.31 0.21
N ASP A 191 -6.35 -10.84 1.38
CA ASP A 191 -7.17 -11.84 2.08
C ASP A 191 -8.53 -11.26 2.46
N ASN A 192 -8.57 -9.99 2.89
CA ASN A 192 -9.84 -9.28 3.14
C ASN A 192 -10.65 -9.08 1.86
N TYR A 193 -9.99 -8.70 0.75
CA TYR A 193 -10.66 -8.54 -0.54
C TYR A 193 -11.25 -9.86 -1.05
N ILE A 194 -10.48 -10.95 -0.99
CA ILE A 194 -10.93 -12.30 -1.36
C ILE A 194 -12.12 -12.71 -0.48
N LYS A 195 -12.01 -12.49 0.84
CA LYS A 195 -13.08 -12.81 1.78
C LYS A 195 -14.36 -12.02 1.48
N ASP A 196 -14.25 -10.73 1.16
CA ASP A 196 -15.41 -9.90 0.83
C ASP A 196 -16.01 -10.26 -0.53
N PHE A 197 -15.18 -10.59 -1.52
CA PHE A 197 -15.64 -11.16 -2.79
C PHE A 197 -16.37 -12.49 -2.58
N GLN A 198 -15.81 -13.38 -1.77
CA GLN A 198 -16.40 -14.68 -1.46
C GLN A 198 -17.76 -14.56 -0.76
N LYS A 199 -18.01 -13.49 0.01
CA LYS A 199 -19.34 -13.23 0.58
C LYS A 199 -20.37 -12.83 -0.48
N GLN A 200 -19.92 -12.23 -1.58
CA GLN A 200 -20.78 -11.81 -2.70
C GLN A 200 -21.04 -12.97 -3.67
N THR A 201 -20.30 -14.08 -3.54
CA THR A 201 -20.55 -15.35 -4.22
C THR A 201 -21.25 -16.31 -3.26
N PRO A 202 -22.36 -16.98 -3.63
CA PRO A 202 -22.81 -17.25 -4.98
C PRO A 202 -23.66 -16.13 -5.58
N VAL A 203 -23.42 -15.82 -6.86
CA VAL A 203 -24.26 -14.87 -7.60
C VAL A 203 -25.45 -15.64 -8.17
N LYS A 204 -26.66 -15.32 -7.69
CA LYS A 204 -27.90 -15.92 -8.21
C LYS A 204 -28.33 -15.17 -9.48
N TRP A 205 -28.52 -15.91 -10.57
CA TRP A 205 -29.04 -15.38 -11.83
C TRP A 205 -30.22 -16.26 -12.28
N GLY A 206 -31.45 -15.82 -11.99
CA GLY A 206 -32.64 -16.63 -12.22
C GLY A 206 -32.59 -17.95 -11.46
N ALA A 207 -32.69 -19.08 -12.18
CA ALA A 207 -32.57 -20.43 -11.62
C ALA A 207 -31.12 -20.95 -11.52
N ALA A 208 -30.14 -20.22 -12.07
CA ALA A 208 -28.75 -20.61 -12.04
C ALA A 208 -28.01 -19.94 -10.87
N THR A 209 -27.07 -20.68 -10.28
CA THR A 209 -26.16 -20.15 -9.27
C THR A 209 -24.75 -20.18 -9.83
N LEU A 210 -24.15 -19.00 -10.00
CA LEU A 210 -22.77 -18.87 -10.43
C LEU A 210 -21.85 -18.84 -9.21
N LEU A 211 -20.97 -19.83 -9.13
CA LEU A 211 -19.89 -19.89 -8.16
C LEU A 211 -18.61 -19.45 -8.84
N LEU A 212 -17.96 -18.45 -8.26
CA LEU A 212 -16.71 -17.89 -8.74
C LEU A 212 -15.66 -18.04 -7.65
N SER A 213 -14.47 -18.50 -8.03
CA SER A 213 -13.33 -18.57 -7.11
C SER A 213 -12.05 -18.06 -7.76
N PHE A 214 -11.22 -17.42 -6.93
CA PHE A 214 -9.87 -17.04 -7.31
C PHE A 214 -8.93 -18.22 -7.07
N LYS A 215 -8.18 -18.63 -8.09
CA LYS A 215 -7.15 -19.69 -7.97
C LYS A 215 -5.78 -19.16 -7.58
N THR A 216 -5.35 -18.10 -8.27
CA THR A 216 -4.08 -17.42 -8.01
C THR A 216 -4.33 -15.92 -8.07
N ILE A 217 -3.59 -15.18 -7.25
CA ILE A 217 -3.57 -13.72 -7.25
C ILE A 217 -2.12 -13.32 -7.08
N ASP A 218 -1.58 -12.61 -8.08
CA ASP A 218 -0.19 -12.22 -8.14
C ASP A 218 -0.09 -10.70 -8.34
N LEU A 219 0.68 -10.01 -7.50
CA LEU A 219 0.95 -8.58 -7.68
C LEU A 219 1.86 -8.37 -8.88
N GLN A 220 1.37 -7.65 -9.90
CA GLN A 220 2.11 -7.40 -11.14
C GLN A 220 2.94 -6.13 -11.04
N ARG A 221 2.32 -5.03 -10.60
CA ARG A 221 2.97 -3.73 -10.50
C ARG A 221 2.33 -2.85 -9.43
N VAL A 222 3.06 -1.81 -9.06
CA VAL A 222 2.57 -0.72 -8.21
C VAL A 222 2.76 0.60 -8.94
N ASP A 223 1.66 1.30 -9.16
CA ASP A 223 1.63 2.63 -9.77
C ASP A 223 1.48 3.68 -8.65
N VAL A 224 2.32 4.71 -8.65
CA VAL A 224 2.24 5.80 -7.66
C VAL A 224 1.30 6.87 -8.16
N LEU A 225 0.31 7.26 -7.34
CA LEU A 225 -0.64 8.32 -7.66
C LEU A 225 -0.36 9.56 -6.83
N GLY A 226 -0.07 10.66 -7.52
CA GLY A 226 0.01 11.99 -6.90
C GLY A 226 -1.36 12.59 -6.58
N ALA A 227 -1.37 13.87 -6.22
CA ALA A 227 -2.58 14.61 -5.90
C ALA A 227 -3.60 14.57 -7.07
N PRO A 228 -4.91 14.52 -6.78
CA PRO A 228 -5.55 14.64 -5.46
C PRO A 228 -5.58 13.34 -4.65
N ASP A 229 -5.17 12.22 -5.25
CA ASP A 229 -5.45 10.87 -4.74
C ASP A 229 -4.27 10.22 -4.01
N ASN A 230 -3.28 11.02 -3.59
CA ASN A 230 -2.07 10.64 -2.85
C ASN A 230 -2.08 9.22 -2.29
N GLY A 231 -1.50 8.29 -3.05
CA GLY A 231 -1.46 6.87 -2.71
C GLY A 231 -0.70 6.05 -3.73
N ILE A 232 -0.94 4.74 -3.67
CA ILE A 232 -0.46 3.79 -4.66
C ILE A 232 -1.63 2.94 -5.17
N ILE A 233 -1.56 2.51 -6.43
CA ILE A 233 -2.40 1.44 -6.97
C ILE A 233 -1.53 0.19 -7.09
N ALA A 234 -1.88 -0.84 -6.33
CA ALA A 234 -1.33 -2.17 -6.52
C ALA A 234 -2.22 -2.93 -7.54
N VAL A 235 -1.64 -3.31 -8.67
CA VAL A 235 -2.36 -4.02 -9.74
C VAL A 235 -2.08 -5.51 -9.63
N PHE A 236 -3.08 -6.26 -9.22
CA PHE A 236 -2.98 -7.72 -9.15
C PHE A 236 -3.54 -8.36 -10.42
N SER A 237 -2.92 -9.45 -10.85
CA SER A 237 -3.50 -10.37 -11.82
C SER A 237 -4.07 -11.55 -11.06
N ALA A 238 -5.35 -11.85 -11.30
CA ALA A 238 -6.01 -12.97 -10.66
C ALA A 238 -6.60 -13.93 -11.70
N ILE A 239 -6.52 -15.23 -11.42
CA ILE A 239 -7.22 -16.24 -12.21
C ILE A 239 -8.58 -16.51 -11.54
N LEU A 240 -9.64 -16.00 -12.17
CA LEU A 240 -11.02 -16.19 -11.76
C LEU A 240 -11.60 -17.38 -12.53
N CYS A 241 -12.07 -18.41 -11.81
CA CYS A 241 -12.68 -19.59 -12.42
C CYS A 241 -14.15 -19.73 -12.04
N THR A 242 -14.94 -20.26 -12.97
CA THR A 242 -16.29 -20.76 -12.68
C THR A 242 -16.19 -22.14 -12.07
N GLU A 243 -16.84 -22.33 -10.94
CA GLU A 243 -16.96 -23.65 -10.33
C GLU A 243 -18.18 -24.37 -10.87
N LYS A 244 -18.04 -25.68 -11.09
CA LYS A 244 -19.21 -26.51 -11.41
C LYS A 244 -20.10 -26.52 -10.18
N PRO A 245 -21.43 -26.34 -10.31
CA PRO A 245 -22.33 -26.50 -9.19
C PRO A 245 -22.14 -27.89 -8.61
N SER A 246 -21.71 -27.99 -7.36
CA SER A 246 -21.77 -29.26 -6.64
C SER A 246 -23.24 -29.51 -6.37
N TYR A 247 -23.89 -30.33 -7.20
CA TYR A 247 -25.18 -30.90 -6.84
C TYR A 247 -24.96 -31.71 -5.57
N GLY A 248 -25.48 -31.22 -4.45
CA GLY A 248 -25.55 -31.98 -3.22
C GLY A 248 -26.28 -33.30 -3.51
N LYS A 249 -25.69 -34.40 -3.04
CA LYS A 249 -26.39 -35.69 -3.01
C LYS A 249 -27.59 -35.61 -2.08
#